data_AF-A0A7X7DTT4-F1
#
_entry.id   AF-A0A7X7DTT4-F1
#
_cell.length_a   1.000
_cell.length_b   1.000
_cell.length_c   1.000
_cell.angle_alpha   90.00
_cell.angle_beta   90.00
_cell.angle_gamma   90.00
#
_symmetry.space_group_name_H-M   'P 1'
#
loop_
_entity.id
_entity.type
_entity.pdbx_description
1 polymer ?
#
loop_
_entity_poly.entity_id
_entity_poly.type
_entity_poly.pdbx_seq_one_letter_code
_entity_poly.pdbx_strand_id
1 'polypeptide(L)'
;MTFALSAADVFEAAILLEERGARFYADAAARCTGEAKKLLSGLSSMEKNHAERFRSILEELRASSSAPEPRPEEAAQYLEALTSDRIFTETISIGAKESYPEILEKAIVVEKNSVFFYTAVKDILSSKMEAKDVDRLIAEEIGHFHSLTDALRIRRERNGGA
;
A
#
# COMPACT_ATOMS: atom_id res chain seq x y z
N MET A 1 -11.32 -4.55 -23.53
CA MET A 1 -10.98 -5.88 -23.00
C MET A 1 -11.23 -5.82 -21.50
N THR A 2 -12.21 -6.56 -21.02
CA THR A 2 -12.57 -6.61 -19.59
C THR A 2 -11.75 -7.72 -18.95
N PHE A 3 -10.65 -7.34 -18.29
CA PHE A 3 -9.93 -8.23 -17.39
C PHE A 3 -10.83 -8.48 -16.19
N ALA A 4 -11.51 -9.63 -16.15
CA ALA A 4 -12.45 -9.94 -15.07
C ALA A 4 -11.68 -10.39 -13.82
N LEU A 5 -11.05 -9.45 -13.11
CA LEU A 5 -10.64 -9.67 -11.73
C LEU A 5 -11.89 -9.82 -10.87
N SER A 6 -11.92 -10.84 -10.02
CA SER A 6 -12.96 -10.94 -9.01
C SER A 6 -12.70 -9.96 -7.87
N ALA A 7 -13.74 -9.60 -7.12
CA ALA A 7 -13.56 -8.79 -5.91
C ALA A 7 -12.60 -9.48 -4.93
N ALA A 8 -12.69 -10.81 -4.78
CA ALA A 8 -11.81 -11.57 -3.90
C ALA A 8 -10.33 -11.41 -4.30
N ASP A 9 -10.02 -11.48 -5.60
CA ASP A 9 -8.66 -11.29 -6.12
C ASP A 9 -8.10 -9.90 -5.77
N VAL A 10 -8.94 -8.87 -5.92
CA VAL A 10 -8.54 -7.49 -5.61
C VAL A 10 -8.32 -7.30 -4.10
N PHE A 11 -9.17 -7.86 -3.24
CA PHE A 11 -8.98 -7.77 -1.79
C PHE A 11 -7.76 -8.57 -1.32
N GLU A 12 -7.49 -9.75 -1.88
CA GLU A 12 -6.27 -10.51 -1.58
C GLU A 12 -5.01 -9.71 -1.94
N ALA A 13 -5.00 -9.07 -3.12
CA ALA A 13 -3.93 -8.19 -3.54
C ALA A 13 -3.79 -6.97 -2.62
N ALA A 14 -4.89 -6.31 -2.26
CA ALA A 14 -4.89 -5.17 -1.34
C ALA A 14 -4.33 -5.55 0.04
N ILE A 15 -4.72 -6.71 0.61
CA ILE A 15 -4.18 -7.19 1.89
C ILE A 15 -2.67 -7.38 1.79
N LEU A 16 -2.18 -8.01 0.72
CA LEU A 16 -0.75 -8.23 0.51
C LEU A 16 0.01 -6.90 0.37
N LEU A 17 -0.59 -5.92 -0.32
CA LEU A 17 -0.10 -4.56 -0.47
C LEU A 17 0.17 -3.92 0.90
N GLU A 18 -0.87 -3.88 1.72
CA GLU A 18 -0.91 -3.24 3.03
C GLU A 18 -0.02 -3.95 4.05
N GLU A 19 0.02 -5.28 4.04
CA GLU A 19 0.95 -6.05 4.87
C GLU A 19 2.42 -5.73 4.54
N ARG A 20 2.73 -5.57 3.24
CA ARG A 20 4.08 -5.21 2.79
C ARG A 20 4.43 -3.77 3.16
N GLY A 21 3.50 -2.82 2.97
CA GLY A 21 3.62 -1.43 3.41
C GLY A 21 3.85 -1.33 4.92
N ALA A 22 3.01 -2.00 5.70
CA ALA A 22 3.12 -2.08 7.16
C ALA A 22 4.50 -2.57 7.61
N ARG A 23 5.00 -3.63 6.96
CA ARG A 23 6.32 -4.20 7.25
C ARG A 23 7.45 -3.25 6.88
N PHE A 24 7.40 -2.65 5.68
CA PHE A 24 8.37 -1.65 5.24
C PHE A 24 8.51 -0.53 6.27
N TYR A 25 7.38 0.02 6.71
CA TYR A 25 7.37 1.10 7.69
C TYR A 25 7.85 0.69 9.07
N ALA A 26 7.54 -0.54 9.51
CA ALA A 26 8.07 -1.07 10.77
C ALA A 26 9.60 -1.20 10.72
N ASP A 27 10.12 -1.76 9.63
CA ASP A 27 11.57 -1.93 9.41
C ASP A 27 12.26 -0.56 9.31
N ALA A 28 11.63 0.44 8.67
CA ALA A 28 12.11 1.81 8.58
C ALA A 28 12.17 2.49 9.94
N ALA A 29 11.09 2.36 10.71
CA ALA A 29 10.97 2.97 12.03
C ALA A 29 12.01 2.41 13.01
N ALA A 30 12.35 1.12 12.90
CA ALA A 30 13.38 0.48 13.73
C ALA A 30 14.77 1.11 13.55
N ARG A 31 15.02 1.78 12.42
CA ARG A 31 16.29 2.44 12.09
C ARG A 31 16.32 3.94 12.39
N CYS A 32 15.21 4.48 12.85
CA CYS A 32 15.04 5.91 13.09
C CYS A 32 14.83 6.20 14.58
N THR A 33 14.95 7.48 14.95
CA THR A 33 14.63 7.98 16.30
C THR A 33 13.83 9.28 16.22
N GLY A 34 13.20 9.68 17.32
CA GLY A 34 12.44 10.94 17.39
C GLY A 34 11.27 10.98 16.40
N GLU A 35 11.04 12.15 15.79
CA GLU A 35 9.93 12.39 14.86
C GLU A 35 9.92 11.42 13.66
N ALA A 36 11.10 11.04 13.15
CA ALA A 36 11.20 10.08 12.05
C ALA A 36 10.64 8.70 12.43
N LYS A 37 11.00 8.20 13.62
CA LYS A 37 10.46 6.93 14.13
C LYS A 37 8.94 7.03 14.35
N LYS A 38 8.47 8.16 14.88
CA LYS A 38 7.05 8.39 15.15
C LYS A 38 6.22 8.37 13.86
N LEU A 39 6.66 9.10 12.83
CA LEU A 39 6.01 9.13 11.52
C LEU A 39 5.90 7.72 10.92
N LEU A 40 7.04 7.02 10.82
CA LEU A 40 7.09 5.70 10.20
C LEU A 40 6.31 4.64 11.01
N SER A 41 6.35 4.70 12.35
CA SER A 41 5.54 3.79 13.17
C SER A 41 4.03 4.06 13.03
N GLY A 42 3.67 5.34 12.85
CA GLY A 42 2.30 5.76 12.57
C GLY A 42 1.80 5.18 11.25
N LEU A 43 2.57 5.37 10.17
CA LEU A 43 2.29 4.78 8.85
C LEU A 43 2.13 3.26 8.96
N SER A 44 3.10 2.55 9.56
CA SER A 44 3.01 1.10 9.78
C SER A 44 1.71 0.65 10.47
N SER A 45 1.18 1.46 11.39
CA SER A 45 -0.06 1.14 12.10
C SER A 45 -1.30 1.41 11.25
N MET A 46 -1.28 2.42 10.39
CA MET A 46 -2.37 2.73 9.47
C MET A 46 -2.52 1.63 8.40
N GLU A 47 -1.43 1.21 7.78
CA GLU A 47 -1.43 0.10 6.80
C GLU A 47 -1.97 -1.20 7.41
N LYS A 48 -1.63 -1.50 8.68
CA LYS A 48 -2.20 -2.67 9.37
C LYS A 48 -3.71 -2.59 9.49
N ASN A 49 -4.24 -1.41 9.82
CA ASN A 49 -5.68 -1.21 9.92
C ASN A 49 -6.35 -1.37 8.55
N HIS A 50 -5.72 -0.90 7.47
CA HIS A 50 -6.22 -1.11 6.10
C HIS A 50 -6.24 -2.60 5.75
N ALA A 51 -5.15 -3.34 6.01
CA ALA A 51 -5.10 -4.79 5.81
C ALA A 51 -6.20 -5.53 6.59
N GLU A 52 -6.40 -5.20 7.87
CA GLU A 52 -7.44 -5.79 8.72
C GLU A 52 -8.85 -5.52 8.19
N ARG A 53 -9.10 -4.30 7.71
CA ARG A 53 -10.36 -3.93 7.06
C ARG A 53 -10.61 -4.77 5.82
N PHE A 54 -9.62 -4.93 4.94
CA PHE A 54 -9.76 -5.74 3.73
C PHE A 54 -9.94 -7.23 4.04
N ARG A 55 -9.23 -7.77 5.06
CA ARG A 55 -9.44 -9.15 5.52
C ARG A 55 -10.87 -9.39 5.97
N SER A 56 -11.44 -8.47 6.75
CA SER A 56 -12.83 -8.58 7.22
C SER A 56 -13.81 -8.65 6.05
N ILE A 57 -13.64 -7.80 5.04
CA ILE A 57 -14.50 -7.81 3.84
C ILE A 57 -14.31 -9.11 3.04
N LEU A 58 -13.06 -9.56 2.87
CA LEU A 58 -12.77 -10.80 2.14
C LEU A 58 -13.39 -12.03 2.82
N GLU A 59 -13.40 -12.07 4.16
CA GLU A 59 -14.06 -13.14 4.93
C GLU A 59 -15.56 -13.16 4.70
N GLU A 60 -16.23 -12.00 4.71
CA GLU A 60 -17.66 -11.87 4.38
C GLU A 60 -17.97 -12.32 2.94
N LEU A 61 -17.10 -11.98 1.98
CA LEU A 61 -17.22 -12.42 0.59
C LEU A 61 -17.14 -13.94 0.44
N ARG A 62 -16.18 -14.57 1.13
CA ARG A 62 -15.99 -16.02 1.10
C ARG A 62 -17.13 -16.75 1.81
N ALA A 63 -17.67 -16.19 2.89
CA ALA A 63 -18.81 -16.78 3.60
C ALA A 63 -20.11 -16.75 2.77
N SER A 64 -20.24 -15.80 1.85
CA SER A 64 -21.44 -15.61 1.01
C SER A 64 -21.39 -16.31 -0.35
N SER A 65 -20.25 -16.90 -0.74
CA SER A 65 -20.07 -17.55 -2.05
C SER A 65 -20.07 -19.08 -1.97
N SER A 66 -20.80 -19.73 -2.87
CA SER A 66 -20.75 -21.18 -3.06
C SER A 66 -19.59 -21.57 -3.99
N ALA A 67 -18.46 -21.96 -3.39
CA ALA A 67 -17.20 -22.35 -4.02
C ALA A 67 -16.45 -21.23 -4.77
N PRO A 68 -15.11 -21.14 -4.62
CA PRO A 68 -14.32 -20.17 -5.36
C PRO A 68 -14.27 -20.54 -6.85
N GLU A 69 -14.61 -19.60 -7.73
CA GLU A 69 -14.37 -19.78 -9.16
C GLU A 69 -12.86 -19.74 -9.45
N PRO A 70 -12.36 -20.60 -10.36
CA PRO A 70 -10.96 -20.57 -10.75
C PRO A 70 -10.62 -19.25 -11.45
N ARG A 71 -9.58 -18.56 -10.96
CA ARG A 71 -9.06 -17.33 -11.56
C ARG A 71 -8.51 -17.60 -12.98
N PRO A 72 -8.97 -16.90 -14.03
CA PRO A 72 -8.39 -17.00 -15.36
C PRO A 72 -6.92 -16.57 -15.39
N GLU A 73 -6.10 -17.17 -16.25
CA GLU A 73 -4.67 -16.87 -16.35
C GLU A 73 -4.40 -15.39 -16.68
N GLU A 74 -5.15 -14.80 -17.61
CA GLU A 74 -5.04 -13.37 -17.96
C GLU A 74 -5.39 -12.45 -16.79
N ALA A 75 -6.35 -12.85 -15.95
CA ALA A 75 -6.71 -12.11 -14.74
C ALA A 75 -5.58 -12.24 -13.69
N ALA A 76 -4.97 -13.41 -13.57
CA ALA A 76 -3.80 -13.61 -12.72
C ALA A 76 -2.61 -12.76 -13.18
N GLN A 77 -2.31 -12.72 -14.49
CA GLN A 77 -1.25 -11.90 -15.07
C GLN A 77 -1.52 -10.41 -14.94
N TYR A 78 -2.79 -9.97 -15.03
CA TYR A 78 -3.16 -8.58 -14.81
C TYR A 78 -3.05 -8.18 -13.34
N LEU A 79 -3.51 -9.04 -12.42
CA LEU A 79 -3.31 -8.83 -10.98
C LEU A 79 -1.82 -8.81 -10.64
N GLU A 80 -1.05 -9.71 -11.23
CA GLU A 80 0.40 -9.71 -11.15
C GLU A 80 0.93 -8.40 -11.73
N ALA A 81 0.53 -7.90 -12.90
CA ALA A 81 1.03 -6.61 -13.39
C ALA A 81 0.70 -5.42 -12.45
N LEU A 82 -0.41 -5.48 -11.72
CA LEU A 82 -0.84 -4.49 -10.72
C LEU A 82 -0.13 -4.61 -9.37
N THR A 83 0.40 -5.78 -9.03
CA THR A 83 0.99 -6.08 -7.71
C THR A 83 2.44 -6.55 -7.77
N SER A 84 2.91 -6.89 -8.96
CA SER A 84 4.24 -7.36 -9.31
C SER A 84 5.19 -6.29 -8.83
N ASP A 85 6.22 -6.74 -8.14
CA ASP A 85 7.60 -6.33 -8.22
C ASP A 85 7.86 -4.93 -8.84
N ARG A 86 7.49 -4.58 -10.07
CA ARG A 86 7.63 -3.15 -10.51
C ARG A 86 6.83 -2.11 -9.72
N ILE A 87 5.74 -2.53 -9.10
CA ILE A 87 4.90 -1.79 -8.16
C ILE A 87 5.32 -2.14 -6.70
N PHE A 88 5.87 -3.34 -6.42
CA PHE A 88 6.22 -3.79 -5.04
C PHE A 88 7.59 -4.51 -4.75
N THR A 89 8.62 -4.56 -5.60
CA THR A 89 9.98 -5.12 -5.37
C THR A 89 11.04 -4.56 -6.37
N GLU A 90 12.33 -4.41 -6.10
CA GLU A 90 13.27 -4.89 -5.07
C GLU A 90 13.52 -3.84 -3.97
N THR A 91 12.84 -2.71 -4.02
CA THR A 91 13.09 -1.52 -3.19
C THR A 91 12.45 -1.53 -1.80
N ILE A 92 11.57 -2.48 -1.48
CA ILE A 92 10.86 -2.53 -0.18
C ILE A 92 11.73 -3.12 0.94
N SER A 93 12.87 -3.74 0.61
CA SER A 93 13.86 -4.00 1.64
C SER A 93 14.66 -2.75 1.91
N ILE A 94 14.84 -2.44 3.20
CA ILE A 94 15.71 -1.33 3.59
C ILE A 94 17.13 -1.88 3.72
N GLY A 95 17.98 -1.57 2.74
CA GLY A 95 19.36 -2.02 2.71
C GLY A 95 20.14 -1.47 3.90
N ALA A 96 21.03 -2.26 4.51
CA ALA A 96 21.68 -1.94 5.79
C ALA A 96 22.39 -0.57 5.87
N LYS A 97 22.72 0.03 4.72
CA LYS A 97 23.42 1.33 4.62
C LYS A 97 22.54 2.50 4.19
N GLU A 98 21.26 2.28 3.96
CA GLU A 98 20.37 3.35 3.48
C GLU A 98 20.15 4.42 4.54
N SER A 99 20.27 5.66 4.09
CA SER A 99 20.03 6.87 4.84
C SER A 99 18.54 7.18 4.93
N TYR A 100 18.16 8.00 5.91
CA TYR A 100 16.76 8.39 6.09
C TYR A 100 16.14 9.06 4.84
N PRO A 101 16.83 9.97 4.11
CA PRO A 101 16.32 10.46 2.82
C PRO A 101 16.03 9.36 1.79
N GLU A 102 16.92 8.38 1.64
CA GLU A 102 16.72 7.26 0.70
C GLU A 102 15.52 6.39 1.11
N ILE A 103 15.33 6.18 2.43
CA ILE A 103 14.15 5.50 2.98
C ILE A 103 12.87 6.27 2.62
N LEU A 104 12.86 7.60 2.77
CA LEU A 104 11.71 8.43 2.43
C LEU A 104 11.39 8.42 0.93
N GLU A 105 12.42 8.42 0.07
CA GLU A 105 12.23 8.31 -1.38
C GLU A 105 11.56 6.99 -1.76
N LYS A 106 11.97 5.88 -1.12
CA LYS A 106 11.31 4.58 -1.28
C LYS A 106 9.88 4.59 -0.76
N ALA A 107 9.66 5.15 0.43
CA ALA A 107 8.32 5.28 1.02
C ALA A 107 7.36 6.04 0.09
N ILE A 108 7.83 7.13 -0.52
CA ILE A 108 7.04 7.91 -1.49
C ILE A 108 6.63 7.06 -2.70
N VAL A 109 7.48 6.14 -3.16
CA VAL A 109 7.15 5.21 -4.24
C VAL A 109 6.09 4.21 -3.79
N VAL A 110 6.20 3.68 -2.56
CA VAL A 110 5.18 2.80 -1.96
C VAL A 110 3.81 3.48 -2.00
N GLU A 111 3.69 4.70 -1.49
CA GLU A 111 2.39 5.41 -1.45
C GLU A 111 1.83 5.70 -2.84
N LYS A 112 2.67 6.14 -3.78
CA LYS A 112 2.22 6.38 -5.17
C LYS A 112 1.67 5.12 -5.82
N ASN A 113 2.29 3.99 -5.52
CA ASN A 113 1.92 2.69 -6.04
C ASN A 113 0.59 2.21 -5.41
N SER A 114 0.39 2.44 -4.11
CA SER A 114 -0.90 2.19 -3.44
C SER A 114 -2.02 3.04 -4.03
N VAL A 115 -1.81 4.35 -4.21
CA VAL A 115 -2.78 5.25 -4.86
C VAL A 115 -3.13 4.76 -6.27
N PHE A 116 -2.13 4.39 -7.06
CA PHE A 116 -2.35 3.88 -8.42
C PHE A 116 -3.17 2.58 -8.41
N PHE A 117 -2.80 1.62 -7.55
CA PHE A 117 -3.51 0.35 -7.40
C PHE A 117 -4.99 0.59 -7.03
N TYR A 118 -5.26 1.36 -5.98
CA TYR A 118 -6.63 1.63 -5.53
C TYR A 118 -7.46 2.40 -6.54
N THR A 119 -6.84 3.31 -7.28
CA THR A 119 -7.52 4.01 -8.38
C THR A 119 -7.86 3.05 -9.52
N ALA A 120 -6.94 2.16 -9.90
CA ALA A 120 -7.13 1.21 -10.99
C ALA A 120 -8.22 0.16 -10.71
N VAL A 121 -8.37 -0.24 -9.44
CA VAL A 121 -9.35 -1.25 -9.01
C VAL A 121 -10.57 -0.65 -8.30
N LYS A 122 -10.74 0.67 -8.32
CA LYS A 122 -11.77 1.41 -7.56
C LYS A 122 -13.18 0.86 -7.78
N ASP A 123 -13.54 0.58 -9.03
CA ASP A 123 -14.88 0.09 -9.37
C ASP A 123 -15.15 -1.30 -8.80
N ILE A 124 -14.11 -2.15 -8.74
CA ILE A 124 -14.20 -3.50 -8.17
C ILE A 124 -14.31 -3.41 -6.65
N LEU A 125 -13.50 -2.57 -5.99
CA LEU A 125 -13.61 -2.31 -4.55
C LEU A 125 -14.99 -1.77 -4.18
N SER A 126 -15.50 -0.81 -4.96
CA SER A 126 -16.81 -0.18 -4.74
C SER A 126 -17.99 -1.12 -4.97
N SER A 127 -17.77 -2.32 -5.52
CA SER A 127 -18.81 -3.34 -5.60
C SER A 127 -19.09 -3.99 -4.24
N LYS A 128 -18.13 -3.95 -3.30
CA LYS A 128 -18.17 -4.59 -1.97
C LYS A 128 -17.92 -3.63 -0.81
N MET A 129 -17.41 -2.44 -1.08
CA MET A 129 -17.24 -1.34 -0.14
C MET A 129 -18.12 -0.16 -0.57
N GLU A 130 -18.55 0.65 0.39
CA GLU A 130 -19.18 1.92 0.07
C GLU A 130 -18.21 2.79 -0.74
N ALA A 131 -18.66 3.37 -1.86
CA ALA A 131 -17.78 4.15 -2.75
C ALA A 131 -17.04 5.28 -2.01
N LYS A 132 -17.73 5.95 -1.07
CA LYS A 132 -17.13 6.99 -0.21
C LYS A 132 -15.96 6.49 0.64
N ASP A 133 -15.95 5.21 0.99
CA ASP A 133 -14.91 4.62 1.83
C ASP A 133 -13.68 4.26 1.00
N VAL A 134 -13.88 3.87 -0.27
CA VAL A 134 -12.80 3.70 -1.24
C VAL A 134 -12.15 5.05 -1.56
N ASP A 135 -12.97 6.09 -1.74
CA ASP A 135 -12.47 7.46 -1.92
C ASP A 135 -11.69 7.96 -0.71
N ARG A 136 -12.17 7.65 0.50
CA ARG A 136 -11.46 7.98 1.73
C ARG A 136 -10.12 7.26 1.84
N LEU A 137 -10.06 5.97 1.53
CA LEU A 137 -8.82 5.20 1.49
C LEU A 137 -7.80 5.86 0.54
N ILE A 138 -8.21 6.16 -0.71
CA ILE A 138 -7.32 6.82 -1.68
C ILE A 138 -6.82 8.18 -1.15
N ALA A 139 -7.70 8.94 -0.49
CA ALA A 139 -7.31 10.22 0.12
C ALA A 139 -6.35 10.05 1.31
N GLU A 140 -6.48 8.97 2.10
CA GLU A 140 -5.55 8.61 3.18
C GLU A 140 -4.16 8.32 2.61
N GLU A 141 -4.03 7.50 1.56
CA GLU A 141 -2.75 7.22 0.89
C GLU A 141 -2.09 8.48 0.29
N ILE A 142 -2.89 9.38 -0.28
CA ILE A 142 -2.38 10.69 -0.74
C ILE A 142 -1.87 11.52 0.45
N GLY A 143 -2.51 11.41 1.61
CA GLY A 143 -2.06 12.04 2.85
C GLY A 143 -0.72 11.48 3.36
N HIS A 144 -0.52 10.16 3.26
CA HIS A 144 0.77 9.52 3.54
C HIS A 144 1.86 10.07 2.61
N PHE A 145 1.60 10.09 1.30
CA PHE A 145 2.50 10.65 0.30
C PHE A 145 2.92 12.11 0.62
N HIS A 146 1.96 12.96 1.00
CA HIS A 146 2.25 14.35 1.39
C HIS A 146 3.14 14.40 2.62
N SER A 147 2.82 13.63 3.66
CA SER A 147 3.58 13.60 4.92
C SER A 147 5.03 13.18 4.70
N LEU A 148 5.27 12.19 3.83
CA LEU A 148 6.61 11.71 3.48
C LEU A 148 7.39 12.72 2.64
N THR A 149 6.71 13.36 1.68
CA THR A 149 7.33 14.38 0.82
C THR A 149 7.76 15.61 1.63
N ASP A 150 6.94 16.05 2.58
CA ASP A 150 7.29 17.14 3.49
C ASP A 150 8.47 16.76 4.40
N ALA A 151 8.46 15.54 4.96
CA ALA A 151 9.59 15.04 5.76
C ALA A 151 10.89 15.01 4.95
N LEU A 152 10.84 14.60 3.67
CA LEU A 152 12.01 14.55 2.78
C LEU A 152 12.52 15.96 2.47
N ARG A 153 11.61 16.90 2.18
CA ARG A 153 11.97 18.31 1.94
C ARG A 153 12.70 18.90 3.14
N ILE A 154 12.13 18.79 4.33
CA ILE A 154 12.71 19.29 5.58
C ILE A 154 14.07 18.64 5.83
N ARG A 155 14.22 17.34 5.58
CA ARG A 155 15.50 16.63 5.79
C ARG A 155 16.59 17.12 4.85
N ARG A 156 16.26 17.38 3.58
CA ARG A 156 17.20 17.90 2.58
C ARG A 156 17.64 19.33 2.89
N GLU A 157 16.71 20.20 3.28
CA GLU A 157 17.02 21.59 3.69
C GLU A 157 17.98 21.63 4.88
N ARG A 158 17.79 20.75 5.87
CA ARG A 158 18.69 20.64 7.03
C ARG A 158 20.07 20.08 6.71
N ASN A 159 20.23 19.35 5.61
CA ASN A 159 21.52 18.79 5.18
C ASN A 159 22.26 19.70 4.19
N GLY A 160 21.55 20.58 3.47
CA GLY A 160 22.12 21.53 2.51
C GLY A 160 22.53 22.89 3.11
N GLY A 161 22.30 23.09 4.41
CA GLY A 161 22.66 24.31 5.16
C GLY A 161 23.99 24.23 5.91
N ALA A 162 24.94 23.40 5.46
CA ALA A 162 26.30 23.30 6.01
C ALA A 162 27.32 23.92 5.06
#